data_AF-A0A1Y4FAA5-F1
#
_entry.id   AF-A0A1Y4FAA5-F1
#
_cell.length_a   1.000
_cell.length_b   1.000
_cell.length_c   1.000
_cell.angle_alpha   90.00
_cell.angle_beta   90.00
_cell.angle_gamma   90.00
#
_symmetry.space_group_name_H-M   'P 1'
#
loop_
_entity.id
_entity.type
_entity.pdbx_description
1 polymer ?
#
loop_
_entity_poly.entity_id
_entity_poly.type
_entity_poly.pdbx_seq_one_letter_code
_entity_poly.pdbx_strand_id
1 'polypeptide(L)'
;MAKREIDLGSVIGPQGPPGEVPDLAQETIPFSKASSRVNISPDETMTVNLGRIMKYLADLQTVAFSGLYQDLGYKPVIIANLLSSSDSSILAASMGKKLAEMVGTLSELDTEVSADLVKAINSLVERLNTLEASRQSGISEAITVSASGITEKRINFPKAFASIPNVVACFYSGSTEVNFSKVNLSVIDIDTTGFTAKIFNGHTGRFAPNIEWQASI
;
A
#
# COMPACT_ATOMS: atom_id res chain seq x y z
N MET A 1 -30.26 116.71 -40.08
CA MET A 1 -29.54 115.49 -40.52
C MET A 1 -30.29 114.28 -39.99
N ALA A 2 -31.08 113.63 -40.84
CA ALA A 2 -31.86 112.46 -40.47
C ALA A 2 -30.96 111.22 -40.48
N LYS A 3 -30.90 110.49 -39.35
CA LYS A 3 -30.28 109.16 -39.26
C LYS A 3 -31.08 108.19 -40.12
N ARG A 4 -30.45 107.59 -41.13
CA ARG A 4 -30.93 106.35 -41.75
C ARG A 4 -30.32 105.19 -40.97
N GLU A 5 -31.07 104.63 -40.03
CA GLU A 5 -30.78 103.31 -39.48
C GLU A 5 -31.07 102.27 -40.57
N ILE A 6 -30.05 101.48 -40.90
CA ILE A 6 -30.20 100.29 -41.74
C ILE A 6 -30.65 99.20 -40.77
N ASP A 7 -31.93 98.86 -40.82
CA ASP A 7 -32.52 97.73 -40.11
C ASP A 7 -31.91 96.43 -40.67
N LEU A 8 -31.02 95.80 -39.90
CA LEU A 8 -30.53 94.44 -40.14
C LEU A 8 -31.59 93.42 -39.71
N GLY A 9 -32.81 93.60 -40.22
CA GLY A 9 -33.92 92.69 -40.00
C GLY A 9 -33.47 91.29 -40.40
N SER A 10 -33.26 90.43 -39.39
CA SER A 10 -33.42 88.99 -39.46
C SER A 10 -32.95 88.39 -40.80
N VAL A 11 -31.62 88.31 -41.02
CA VAL A 11 -31.05 87.46 -42.08
C VAL A 11 -31.23 86.00 -41.66
N ILE A 12 -32.48 85.55 -41.69
CA ILE A 12 -32.86 84.16 -41.61
C ILE A 12 -33.20 83.81 -43.06
N GLY A 13 -32.24 83.25 -43.79
CA GLY A 13 -32.54 82.63 -45.08
C GLY A 13 -33.66 81.59 -44.88
N PRO A 14 -34.45 81.25 -45.92
CA PRO A 14 -35.56 80.32 -45.76
C PRO A 14 -35.04 79.02 -45.15
N GLN A 15 -35.40 78.79 -43.90
CA GLN A 15 -35.16 77.51 -43.26
C GLN A 15 -36.01 76.52 -44.06
N GLY A 16 -35.37 75.47 -44.61
CA GLY A 16 -36.10 74.42 -45.32
C GLY A 16 -37.21 73.86 -44.44
N PRO A 17 -38.24 73.22 -45.03
CA PRO A 17 -39.26 72.53 -44.25
C PRO A 17 -38.57 71.68 -43.16
N PRO A 18 -39.07 71.65 -41.91
CA PRO A 18 -38.56 70.75 -40.91
C PRO A 18 -38.49 69.34 -41.51
N GLY A 19 -37.30 68.75 -41.55
CA GLY A 19 -37.17 67.37 -42.01
C GLY A 19 -38.02 66.48 -41.11
N GLU A 20 -38.86 65.63 -41.68
CA GLU A 20 -39.51 64.59 -40.89
C GLU A 20 -38.42 63.66 -40.36
N VAL A 21 -38.22 63.67 -39.05
CA VAL A 21 -37.42 62.63 -38.39
C VAL A 21 -38.35 61.42 -38.29
N PRO A 22 -38.04 60.30 -38.96
CA PRO A 22 -38.85 59.10 -38.83
C PRO A 22 -38.95 58.71 -37.36
N ASP A 23 -40.15 58.39 -36.89
CA ASP A 23 -40.30 57.77 -35.57
C ASP A 23 -39.74 56.35 -35.64
N LEU A 24 -38.52 56.18 -35.12
CA LEU A 24 -37.83 54.90 -35.08
C LEU A 24 -38.60 53.83 -34.28
N ALA A 25 -39.61 54.20 -33.49
CA ALA A 25 -40.49 53.25 -32.80
C ALA A 25 -41.50 52.57 -33.75
N GLN A 26 -41.79 53.16 -34.91
CA GLN A 26 -42.74 52.66 -35.92
C GLN A 26 -42.06 52.18 -37.21
N GLU A 27 -40.76 52.43 -37.36
CA GLU A 27 -39.98 52.05 -38.53
C GLU A 27 -39.42 50.62 -38.41
N THR A 28 -39.57 49.81 -39.47
CA THR A 28 -38.97 48.47 -39.52
C THR A 28 -37.55 48.57 -40.07
N ILE A 29 -36.55 48.31 -39.21
CA ILE A 29 -35.13 48.33 -39.60
C ILE A 29 -34.71 46.92 -40.02
N PRO A 30 -34.35 46.67 -41.29
CA PRO A 30 -33.80 45.39 -41.70
C PRO A 30 -32.40 45.20 -41.09
N PHE A 31 -32.14 44.02 -40.51
CA PHE A 31 -30.82 43.64 -40.00
C PHE A 31 -30.53 42.16 -40.24
N SER A 32 -29.25 41.80 -40.17
CA SER A 32 -28.78 40.43 -40.32
C SER A 32 -27.82 40.06 -39.19
N LYS A 33 -27.72 38.77 -38.89
CA LYS A 33 -26.84 38.26 -37.83
C LYS A 33 -25.38 38.57 -38.15
N ALA A 34 -24.64 39.11 -37.19
CA ALA A 34 -23.20 39.34 -37.33
C ALA A 34 -22.41 38.01 -37.47
N SER A 35 -21.23 38.08 -38.10
CA SER A 35 -20.36 36.92 -38.31
C SER A 35 -19.64 36.44 -37.04
N SER A 36 -19.31 37.36 -36.12
CA SER A 36 -18.58 37.08 -34.87
C SER A 36 -19.15 37.85 -33.68
N ARG A 37 -18.80 37.41 -32.45
CA ARG A 37 -19.14 38.12 -31.21
C ARG A 37 -18.24 39.35 -31.05
N VAL A 38 -18.87 40.52 -31.06
CA VAL A 38 -18.21 41.82 -30.86
C VAL A 38 -19.12 42.69 -30.00
N ASN A 39 -18.57 43.38 -29.00
CA ASN A 39 -19.35 44.26 -28.11
C ASN A 39 -20.06 45.37 -28.91
N ILE A 40 -21.19 45.87 -28.40
CA ILE A 40 -21.90 47.00 -29.01
C ILE A 40 -21.08 48.29 -28.90
N SER A 41 -21.20 49.17 -29.89
CA SER A 41 -20.52 50.47 -29.92
C SER A 41 -21.53 51.59 -30.21
N PRO A 42 -21.45 52.74 -29.52
CA PRO A 42 -22.34 53.87 -29.78
C PRO A 42 -22.10 54.54 -31.15
N ASP A 43 -20.91 54.35 -31.74
CA ASP A 43 -20.52 54.97 -33.01
C ASP A 43 -20.93 54.14 -34.26
N GLU A 44 -21.78 53.12 -34.08
CA GLU A 44 -22.22 52.22 -35.15
C GLU A 44 -23.72 52.35 -35.45
N THR A 45 -24.10 51.95 -36.67
CA THR A 45 -25.49 51.99 -37.09
C THR A 45 -26.34 51.02 -36.26
N MET A 46 -27.62 51.36 -36.04
CA MET A 46 -28.58 50.52 -35.33
C MET A 46 -28.66 49.10 -35.93
N THR A 47 -28.60 48.99 -37.26
CA THR A 47 -28.54 47.71 -37.98
C THR A 47 -27.37 46.82 -37.55
N VAL A 48 -26.17 47.39 -37.38
CA VAL A 48 -24.97 46.64 -36.97
C VAL A 48 -25.09 46.19 -35.52
N ASN A 49 -25.54 47.08 -34.62
CA ASN A 49 -25.75 46.77 -33.22
C ASN A 49 -26.83 45.69 -33.00
N LEU A 50 -27.96 45.76 -33.72
CA LEU A 50 -28.99 44.72 -33.71
C LEU A 50 -28.45 43.38 -34.25
N GLY A 51 -27.63 43.42 -35.30
CA GLY A 51 -26.96 42.23 -35.82
C GLY A 51 -26.00 41.57 -34.82
N ARG A 52 -25.30 42.35 -33.99
CA ARG A 52 -24.45 41.85 -32.90
C ARG A 52 -25.27 41.24 -31.78
N ILE A 53 -26.34 41.91 -31.33
CA ILE A 53 -27.27 41.37 -30.33
C ILE A 53 -27.82 40.02 -30.80
N MET A 54 -28.25 39.94 -32.07
CA MET A 54 -28.72 38.69 -32.68
C MET A 54 -27.65 37.60 -32.65
N LYS A 55 -26.37 37.92 -32.87
CA LYS A 55 -25.26 36.96 -32.79
C LYS A 55 -25.03 36.47 -31.36
N TYR A 56 -25.05 37.35 -30.36
CA TYR A 56 -24.96 36.94 -28.95
C TYR A 56 -26.11 36.01 -28.56
N LEU A 57 -27.35 36.36 -28.93
CA LEU A 57 -28.52 35.53 -28.63
C LEU A 57 -28.48 34.18 -29.35
N ALA A 58 -28.05 34.15 -30.62
CA ALA A 58 -27.96 32.91 -31.40
C ALA A 58 -26.86 31.97 -30.92
N ASP A 59 -25.76 32.52 -30.37
CA ASP A 59 -24.64 31.72 -29.88
C ASP A 59 -24.80 31.30 -28.42
N LEU A 60 -25.76 31.86 -27.67
CA LEU A 60 -26.09 31.36 -26.35
C LEU A 60 -26.76 29.99 -26.50
N GLN A 61 -26.24 29.02 -25.74
CA GLN A 61 -26.83 27.69 -25.71
C GLN A 61 -28.20 27.71 -24.99
N THR A 62 -29.05 26.72 -25.26
CA THR A 62 -30.37 26.57 -24.63
C THR A 62 -30.34 26.70 -23.11
N VAL A 63 -29.28 26.17 -22.47
CA VAL A 63 -29.06 26.28 -21.01
C VAL A 63 -29.07 27.72 -20.49
N ALA A 64 -28.64 28.70 -21.29
CA ALA A 64 -28.62 30.11 -20.89
C ALA A 64 -30.03 30.70 -20.75
N PHE A 65 -31.04 30.06 -21.35
CA PHE A 65 -32.44 30.49 -21.30
C PHE A 65 -33.31 29.61 -20.40
N SER A 66 -33.04 28.30 -20.35
CA SER A 66 -33.82 27.36 -19.53
C SER A 66 -33.32 27.25 -18.08
N GLY A 67 -32.01 27.48 -17.86
CA GLY A 67 -31.34 27.18 -16.60
C GLY A 67 -31.25 25.68 -16.26
N LEU A 68 -31.67 24.79 -17.15
CA LEU A 68 -31.70 23.35 -16.89
C LEU A 68 -30.34 22.71 -17.16
N TYR A 69 -29.86 21.93 -16.19
CA TYR A 69 -28.62 21.15 -16.33
C TYR A 69 -28.65 20.17 -17.52
N GLN A 70 -29.84 19.69 -17.91
CA GLN A 70 -30.01 18.79 -19.04
C GLN A 70 -29.55 19.41 -20.37
N ASP A 71 -29.62 20.74 -20.49
CA ASP A 71 -29.30 21.48 -21.71
C ASP A 71 -27.79 21.74 -21.90
N LEU A 72 -26.95 21.34 -20.94
CA LEU A 72 -25.50 21.37 -21.09
C LEU A 72 -25.01 20.24 -22.00
N GLY A 73 -24.40 20.60 -23.13
CA GLY A 73 -23.55 19.71 -23.92
C GLY A 73 -22.19 19.48 -23.25
N TYR A 74 -21.46 18.42 -23.64
CA TYR A 74 -20.12 18.09 -23.11
C TYR A 74 -20.02 17.96 -21.58
N LYS A 75 -21.13 17.74 -20.88
CA LYS A 75 -21.12 17.43 -19.45
C LYS A 75 -20.33 16.13 -19.22
N PRO A 76 -19.48 16.05 -18.18
CA PRO A 76 -18.89 14.79 -17.76
C PRO A 76 -20.00 13.77 -17.59
N VAL A 77 -19.86 12.60 -18.20
CA VAL A 77 -20.80 11.50 -17.96
C VAL A 77 -20.57 11.07 -16.52
N ILE A 78 -21.47 11.49 -15.62
CA ILE A 78 -21.56 10.89 -14.29
C ILE A 78 -22.13 9.50 -14.51
N ILE A 79 -21.24 8.54 -14.80
CA ILE A 79 -21.63 7.14 -14.83
C ILE A 79 -21.88 6.77 -13.38
N ALA A 80 -23.15 6.74 -12.97
CA ALA A 80 -23.57 6.00 -11.79
C ALA A 80 -23.31 4.52 -12.08
N ASN A 81 -22.04 4.11 -12.00
CA ASN A 81 -21.52 2.82 -12.43
C ASN A 81 -21.85 1.72 -11.41
N LEU A 82 -23.10 1.67 -10.97
CA LEU A 82 -23.55 0.65 -10.05
C LEU A 82 -23.60 -0.72 -10.76
N LEU A 83 -23.89 -0.75 -12.08
CA LEU A 83 -24.16 -1.96 -12.87
C LEU A 83 -23.91 -1.83 -14.40
N SER A 84 -22.90 -1.09 -14.90
CA SER A 84 -22.71 -0.99 -16.37
C SER A 84 -22.24 -2.32 -17.00
N SER A 85 -22.83 -2.67 -18.15
CA SER A 85 -22.55 -3.88 -18.94
C SER A 85 -21.75 -3.61 -20.22
N SER A 86 -21.22 -2.39 -20.36
CA SER A 86 -20.40 -1.97 -21.49
C SER A 86 -18.92 -2.16 -21.18
N ASP A 87 -18.14 -2.63 -22.15
CA ASP A 87 -16.68 -2.70 -22.06
C ASP A 87 -16.09 -1.33 -21.70
N SER A 88 -15.60 -1.22 -20.47
CA SER A 88 -15.02 0.00 -19.90
C SER A 88 -13.68 -0.33 -19.27
N SER A 89 -12.75 0.63 -19.28
CA SER A 89 -11.44 0.50 -18.63
C SER A 89 -11.49 0.63 -17.10
N ILE A 90 -12.68 0.76 -16.52
CA ILE A 90 -12.91 0.93 -15.07
C ILE A 90 -13.96 -0.06 -14.57
N LEU A 91 -13.71 -0.62 -13.38
CA LEU A 91 -14.60 -1.58 -12.72
C LEU A 91 -15.87 -0.89 -12.20
N ALA A 92 -17.02 -1.55 -12.31
CA ALA A 92 -18.25 -1.12 -11.63
C ALA A 92 -18.08 -1.19 -10.10
N ALA A 93 -18.77 -0.33 -9.35
CA ALA A 93 -18.61 -0.26 -7.89
C ALA A 93 -18.91 -1.60 -7.19
N SER A 94 -19.90 -2.33 -7.69
CA SER A 94 -20.24 -3.69 -7.26
C SER A 94 -19.15 -4.70 -7.59
N MET A 95 -18.47 -4.55 -8.73
CA MET A 95 -17.34 -5.40 -9.14
C MET A 95 -16.06 -5.07 -8.36
N GLY A 96 -15.85 -3.81 -7.96
CA GLY A 96 -14.73 -3.40 -7.12
C GLY A 96 -14.76 -4.04 -5.73
N LYS A 97 -15.94 -4.05 -5.08
CA LYS A 97 -16.14 -4.78 -3.81
C LYS A 97 -15.92 -6.27 -3.98
N LYS A 98 -16.48 -6.86 -5.04
CA LYS A 98 -16.32 -8.28 -5.36
C LYS A 98 -14.86 -8.66 -5.64
N LEU A 99 -14.08 -7.82 -6.31
CA LEU A 99 -12.63 -8.04 -6.50
C LEU A 99 -11.86 -7.89 -5.19
N ALA A 100 -12.18 -6.90 -4.36
CA ALA A 100 -11.58 -6.76 -3.03
C ALA A 100 -11.86 -7.98 -2.14
N GLU A 101 -13.03 -8.60 -2.29
CA GLU A 101 -13.42 -9.87 -1.64
C GLU A 101 -12.81 -11.12 -2.31
N MET A 102 -12.37 -11.04 -3.58
CA MET A 102 -11.72 -12.17 -4.27
C MET A 102 -10.19 -12.18 -4.13
N VAL A 103 -9.55 -11.02 -3.90
CA VAL A 103 -8.09 -10.88 -3.72
C VAL A 103 -7.70 -11.06 -2.25
N GLY A 104 -8.35 -12.00 -1.58
CA GLY A 104 -8.33 -12.13 -0.13
C GLY A 104 -6.95 -12.10 0.54
N THR A 105 -6.93 -11.61 1.78
CA THR A 105 -5.72 -11.66 2.61
C THR A 105 -5.41 -13.10 3.05
N LEU A 106 -4.26 -13.36 3.68
CA LEU A 106 -3.93 -14.68 4.22
C LEU A 106 -5.04 -15.28 5.13
N SER A 107 -5.91 -14.42 5.66
CA SER A 107 -7.09 -14.76 6.47
C SER A 107 -8.26 -15.38 5.67
N GLU A 108 -8.22 -15.33 4.34
CA GLU A 108 -9.28 -15.78 3.44
C GLU A 108 -8.92 -17.06 2.68
N LEU A 109 -7.79 -17.69 3.04
CA LEU A 109 -7.48 -19.05 2.61
C LEU A 109 -8.59 -19.98 3.13
N ASP A 110 -9.23 -20.73 2.22
CA ASP A 110 -10.38 -21.60 2.49
C ASP A 110 -10.24 -22.39 3.80
N THR A 111 -11.32 -22.48 4.59
CA THR A 111 -11.29 -22.97 5.98
C THR A 111 -10.75 -24.38 6.09
N GLU A 112 -10.87 -25.19 5.04
CA GLU A 112 -10.29 -26.54 4.96
C GLU A 112 -8.76 -26.50 4.79
N VAL A 113 -8.24 -25.64 3.89
CA VAL A 113 -6.79 -25.51 3.66
C VAL A 113 -6.09 -24.85 4.85
N SER A 114 -6.72 -23.84 5.45
CA SER A 114 -6.24 -23.23 6.69
C SER A 114 -6.23 -24.25 7.85
N ALA A 115 -7.28 -25.06 8.01
CA ALA A 115 -7.32 -26.11 9.00
C ALA A 115 -6.26 -27.19 8.79
N ASP A 116 -6.00 -27.57 7.53
CA ASP A 116 -4.98 -28.58 7.21
C ASP A 116 -3.55 -28.06 7.43
N LEU A 117 -3.29 -26.78 7.16
CA LEU A 117 -2.03 -26.14 7.53
C LEU A 117 -1.85 -26.10 9.06
N VAL A 118 -2.91 -25.75 9.81
CA VAL A 118 -2.87 -25.78 11.28
C VAL A 118 -2.62 -27.19 11.82
N LYS A 119 -3.27 -28.22 11.25
CA LYS A 119 -3.01 -29.62 11.62
C LYS A 119 -1.58 -30.03 11.32
N ALA A 120 -1.05 -29.65 10.15
CA ALA A 120 0.33 -29.96 9.76
C ALA A 120 1.34 -29.29 10.72
N ILE A 121 1.12 -28.02 11.05
CA ILE A 121 1.96 -27.29 12.01
C ILE A 121 1.91 -27.95 13.39
N ASN A 122 0.71 -28.24 13.92
CA ASN A 122 0.56 -28.88 15.22
C ASN A 122 1.22 -30.27 15.25
N SER A 123 1.05 -31.07 14.20
CA SER A 123 1.71 -32.37 14.08
C SER A 123 3.24 -32.24 14.05
N LEU A 124 3.79 -31.24 13.35
CA LEU A 124 5.24 -30.99 13.35
C LEU A 124 5.74 -30.55 14.73
N VAL A 125 4.98 -29.71 15.44
CA VAL A 125 5.30 -29.29 16.81
C VAL A 125 5.30 -30.50 17.75
N GLU A 126 4.31 -31.39 17.67
CA GLU A 126 4.27 -32.63 18.45
C GLU A 126 5.46 -33.54 18.12
N ARG A 127 5.80 -33.69 16.84
CA ARG A 127 6.97 -34.47 16.39
C ARG A 127 8.29 -33.88 16.90
N LEU A 128 8.42 -32.56 16.93
CA LEU A 128 9.60 -31.91 17.49
C LEU A 128 9.69 -32.15 19.01
N ASN A 129 8.58 -31.98 19.72
CA ASN A 129 8.52 -32.20 21.17
C ASN A 129 8.84 -33.65 21.54
N THR A 130 8.38 -34.63 20.76
CA THR A 130 8.70 -36.05 20.95
C THR A 130 10.15 -36.35 20.60
N LEU A 131 10.73 -35.69 19.61
CA LEU A 131 12.14 -35.84 19.26
C LEU A 131 13.06 -35.31 20.36
N GLU A 132 12.81 -34.12 20.89
CA GLU A 132 13.61 -33.55 21.99
C GLU A 132 13.49 -34.36 23.29
N ALA A 133 12.33 -35.00 23.51
CA ALA A 133 12.15 -35.91 24.64
C ALA A 133 12.88 -37.25 24.46
N SER A 134 13.13 -37.69 23.21
CA SER A 134 13.72 -38.99 22.90
C SER A 134 15.20 -38.94 22.53
N ARG A 135 15.73 -37.79 22.13
CA ARG A 135 17.13 -37.61 21.74
C ARG A 135 17.65 -36.25 22.21
N GLN A 136 18.78 -36.26 22.91
CA GLN A 136 19.48 -35.05 23.35
C GLN A 136 20.98 -35.21 23.13
N SER A 137 21.68 -34.10 22.91
CA SER A 137 23.14 -34.07 22.75
C SER A 137 23.70 -32.79 23.33
N GLY A 138 24.99 -32.80 23.65
CA GLY A 138 25.64 -31.59 24.14
C GLY A 138 27.15 -31.75 24.30
N ILE A 139 27.76 -30.66 24.73
CA ILE A 139 29.18 -30.58 25.08
C ILE A 139 29.26 -30.03 26.51
N SER A 140 30.01 -30.69 27.39
CA SER A 140 30.23 -30.19 28.75
C SER A 140 31.13 -28.95 28.75
N GLU A 141 31.15 -28.22 29.87
CA GLU A 141 32.28 -27.33 30.17
C GLU A 141 33.59 -28.12 30.29
N ALA A 142 34.72 -27.42 30.27
CA ALA A 142 36.03 -28.05 30.41
C ALA A 142 36.17 -28.69 31.80
N ILE A 143 36.53 -29.97 31.84
CA ILE A 143 36.67 -30.73 33.08
C ILE A 143 38.15 -30.86 33.41
N THR A 144 38.60 -30.19 34.47
CA THR A 144 39.99 -30.34 34.91
C THR A 144 40.19 -31.72 35.54
N VAL A 145 40.92 -32.57 34.83
CA VAL A 145 41.24 -33.92 35.26
C VAL A 145 42.46 -33.89 36.20
N SER A 146 42.32 -34.56 37.34
CA SER A 146 43.41 -34.76 38.31
C SER A 146 44.60 -35.48 37.65
N ALA A 147 45.81 -35.16 38.11
CA ALA A 147 47.01 -35.91 37.74
C ALA A 147 47.00 -37.26 38.45
N SER A 148 47.42 -38.32 37.75
CA SER A 148 47.57 -39.68 38.28
C SER A 148 46.35 -40.15 39.09
N GLY A 149 45.14 -39.94 38.56
CA GLY A 149 43.93 -40.11 39.35
C GLY A 149 42.65 -40.20 38.53
N ILE A 150 41.55 -40.31 39.27
CA ILE A 150 40.19 -40.34 38.73
C ILE A 150 39.53 -38.99 39.02
N THR A 151 38.81 -38.47 38.03
CA THR A 151 37.91 -37.32 38.17
C THR A 151 36.52 -37.75 37.75
N GLU A 152 35.53 -37.54 38.60
CA GLU A 152 34.12 -37.81 38.30
C GLU A 152 33.38 -36.48 38.14
N LYS A 153 32.64 -36.35 37.04
CA LYS A 153 31.81 -35.18 36.78
C LYS A 153 30.43 -35.62 36.34
N ARG A 154 29.42 -35.16 37.06
CA ARG A 154 28.03 -35.30 36.65
C ARG A 154 27.72 -34.37 35.48
N ILE A 155 27.12 -34.92 34.42
CA ILE A 155 26.59 -34.19 33.27
C ILE A 155 25.07 -34.39 33.27
N ASN A 156 24.34 -33.27 33.34
CA ASN A 156 22.88 -33.29 33.37
C ASN A 156 22.33 -33.12 31.95
N PHE A 157 21.27 -33.86 31.63
CA PHE A 157 20.50 -33.62 30.42
C PHE A 157 19.68 -32.32 30.57
N PRO A 158 19.55 -31.52 29.50
CA PRO A 158 18.66 -30.36 29.50
C PRO A 158 17.23 -30.68 29.94
N LYS A 159 16.73 -31.86 29.57
CA LYS A 159 15.42 -32.38 29.97
C LYS A 159 15.54 -33.82 30.43
N ALA A 160 14.78 -34.21 31.45
CA ALA A 160 14.75 -35.60 31.89
C ALA A 160 14.09 -36.51 30.83
N PHE A 161 14.69 -37.67 30.56
CA PHE A 161 14.12 -38.72 29.72
C PHE A 161 13.01 -39.48 30.46
N ALA A 162 12.08 -40.09 29.72
CA ALA A 162 11.00 -40.89 30.29
C ALA A 162 11.50 -42.24 30.89
N SER A 163 12.63 -42.73 30.40
CA SER A 163 13.33 -43.93 30.86
C SER A 163 14.84 -43.71 30.77
N ILE A 164 15.64 -44.60 31.35
CA ILE A 164 17.11 -44.48 31.33
C ILE A 164 17.59 -44.56 29.87
N PRO A 165 18.27 -43.53 29.32
CA PRO A 165 18.73 -43.50 27.94
C PRO A 165 20.00 -44.31 27.72
N ASN A 166 20.25 -44.68 26.47
CA ASN A 166 21.59 -45.08 26.04
C ASN A 166 22.43 -43.81 25.85
N VAL A 167 23.66 -43.81 26.39
CA VAL A 167 24.57 -42.66 26.33
C VAL A 167 25.87 -43.07 25.66
N VAL A 168 26.29 -42.28 24.67
CA VAL A 168 27.64 -42.34 24.09
C VAL A 168 28.31 -41.01 24.37
N ALA A 169 29.55 -41.05 24.86
CA ALA A 169 30.33 -39.85 25.11
C ALA A 169 31.79 -40.07 24.72
N CYS A 170 32.46 -38.99 24.30
CA CYS A 170 33.86 -38.97 23.96
C CYS A 170 34.53 -37.68 24.44
N PHE A 171 35.86 -37.66 24.43
CA PHE A 171 36.59 -36.41 24.64
C PHE A 171 36.47 -35.51 23.42
N TYR A 172 36.10 -34.26 23.68
CA TYR A 172 36.21 -33.17 22.73
C TYR A 172 37.34 -32.25 23.21
N SER A 173 38.47 -32.24 22.50
CA SER A 173 39.65 -31.45 22.86
C SER A 173 40.48 -31.10 21.63
N GLY A 174 41.00 -29.87 21.59
CA GLY A 174 42.00 -29.44 20.61
C GLY A 174 43.45 -29.68 21.05
N SER A 175 43.67 -30.38 22.17
CA SER A 175 45.02 -30.62 22.70
C SER A 175 45.85 -31.49 21.75
N THR A 176 47.07 -31.04 21.45
CA THR A 176 48.07 -31.81 20.69
C THR A 176 49.06 -32.56 21.60
N GLU A 177 48.85 -32.54 22.92
CA GLU A 177 49.74 -33.20 23.88
C GLU A 177 49.61 -34.72 23.77
N VAL A 178 50.71 -35.39 23.40
CA VAL A 178 50.75 -36.84 23.18
C VAL A 178 50.33 -37.63 24.42
N ASN A 179 50.58 -37.09 25.61
CA ASN A 179 50.20 -37.71 26.87
C ASN A 179 48.68 -37.68 27.15
N PHE A 180 47.89 -36.93 26.37
CA PHE A 180 46.42 -36.98 26.47
C PHE A 180 45.86 -38.37 26.11
N SER A 181 46.59 -39.16 25.31
CA SER A 181 46.29 -40.57 25.03
C SER A 181 46.27 -41.48 26.27
N LYS A 182 46.84 -41.03 27.40
CA LYS A 182 46.81 -41.73 28.70
C LYS A 182 45.55 -41.41 29.52
N VAL A 183 44.64 -40.61 28.98
CA VAL A 183 43.37 -40.26 29.61
C VAL A 183 42.26 -41.14 29.02
N ASN A 184 41.46 -41.75 29.88
CA ASN A 184 40.35 -42.63 29.49
C ASN A 184 39.03 -42.11 30.06
N LEU A 185 37.96 -42.17 29.26
CA LEU A 185 36.59 -41.84 29.66
C LEU A 185 35.78 -43.12 29.86
N SER A 186 35.01 -43.16 30.93
CA SER A 186 33.94 -44.14 31.14
C SER A 186 32.66 -43.41 31.51
N VAL A 187 31.56 -43.79 30.87
CA VAL A 187 30.22 -43.31 31.20
C VAL A 187 29.61 -44.28 32.21
N ILE A 188 29.30 -43.79 33.41
CA ILE A 188 28.70 -44.58 34.49
C ILE A 188 27.49 -43.84 35.08
N ASP A 189 26.72 -44.52 35.93
CA ASP A 189 25.61 -43.96 36.69
C ASP A 189 24.62 -43.17 35.82
N ILE A 190 24.18 -43.78 34.72
CA ILE A 190 23.17 -43.20 33.83
C ILE A 190 21.81 -43.33 34.50
N ASP A 191 21.10 -42.22 34.62
CA ASP A 191 19.69 -42.17 35.00
C ASP A 191 18.93 -41.25 34.03
N THR A 192 17.65 -40.99 34.31
CA THR A 192 16.80 -40.17 33.44
C THR A 192 17.23 -38.71 33.35
N THR A 193 18.06 -38.22 34.28
CA THR A 193 18.45 -36.81 34.41
C THR A 193 19.88 -36.54 33.96
N GLY A 194 20.70 -37.57 33.76
CA GLY A 194 22.08 -37.40 33.34
C GLY A 194 22.92 -38.66 33.47
N PHE A 195 24.23 -38.48 33.39
CA PHE A 195 25.24 -39.53 33.59
C PHE A 195 26.48 -38.96 34.27
N THR A 196 27.32 -39.83 34.82
CA THR A 196 28.62 -39.45 35.39
C THR A 196 29.73 -39.81 34.40
N ALA A 197 30.48 -38.79 33.97
CA ALA A 197 31.73 -38.95 33.26
C ALA A 197 32.84 -39.27 34.27
N LYS A 198 33.30 -40.52 34.28
CA LYS A 198 34.44 -40.98 35.05
C LYS A 198 35.68 -40.96 34.18
N ILE A 199 36.62 -40.10 34.53
CA ILE A 199 37.82 -39.85 33.73
C ILE A 199 39.04 -40.32 34.51
N PHE A 200 39.75 -41.31 34.00
CA PHE A 200 41.04 -41.74 34.54
C PHE A 200 42.17 -41.08 33.77
N ASN A 201 43.12 -40.48 34.48
CA ASN A 201 44.35 -39.93 33.92
C ASN A 201 45.56 -40.65 34.48
N GLY A 202 46.22 -41.45 33.64
CA GLY A 202 47.45 -42.16 33.99
C GLY A 202 48.73 -41.30 33.91
N HIS A 203 48.61 -40.02 33.56
CA HIS A 203 49.74 -39.09 33.44
C HIS A 203 49.84 -38.15 34.65
N THR A 204 51.06 -37.69 34.95
CA THR A 204 51.36 -36.79 36.07
C THR A 204 50.97 -35.33 35.80
N GLY A 205 50.70 -34.98 34.54
CA GLY A 205 50.15 -33.68 34.15
C GLY A 205 48.63 -33.65 34.23
N ARG A 206 48.06 -32.44 34.30
CA ARG A 206 46.60 -32.21 34.29
C ARG A 206 46.13 -31.90 32.87
N PHE A 207 44.91 -32.30 32.55
CA PHE A 207 44.24 -32.01 31.29
C PHE A 207 42.87 -31.40 31.55
N ALA A 208 42.34 -30.65 30.59
CA ALA A 208 41.03 -30.03 30.70
C ALA A 208 40.19 -30.23 29.42
N PRO A 209 39.83 -31.49 29.05
CA PRO A 209 38.97 -31.74 27.91
C PRO A 209 37.51 -31.39 28.21
N ASN A 210 36.74 -31.15 27.15
CA ASN A 210 35.29 -31.20 27.19
C ASN A 210 34.82 -32.63 26.90
N ILE A 211 33.57 -32.93 27.24
CA ILE A 211 32.91 -34.19 26.91
C ILE A 211 31.78 -33.88 25.92
N GLU A 212 31.90 -34.38 24.70
CA GLU A 212 30.79 -34.42 23.75
C GLU A 212 29.98 -35.69 23.99
N TRP A 213 28.66 -35.57 24.00
CA TRP A 213 27.77 -36.68 24.32
C TRP A 213 26.48 -36.65 23.51
N GLN A 214 25.93 -37.85 23.32
CA GLN A 214 24.62 -38.07 22.73
C GLN A 214 23.88 -39.10 23.61
N ALA A 215 22.61 -38.80 23.89
CA ALA A 215 21.72 -39.64 24.69
C ALA A 215 20.39 -39.85 23.97
N SER A 216 19.89 -41.08 23.98
CA SER A 216 18.59 -41.40 23.38
C SER A 216 17.89 -42.58 24.02
N ILE A 217 16.56 -42.54 24.04
CA ILE A 217 15.66 -43.66 24.40
C ILE A 217 14.97 -44.24 23.16
#